data_AF-A0A5R9NDI5-F1
#
_entry.id   AF-A0A5R9NDI5-F1
#
_cell.length_a   1.000
_cell.length_b   1.000
_cell.length_c   1.000
_cell.angle_alpha   90.00
_cell.angle_beta   90.00
_cell.angle_gamma   90.00
#
_symmetry.space_group_name_H-M   'P 1'
#
loop_
_entity.id
_entity.type
_entity.pdbx_description
1 polymer ?
#
loop_
_entity_poly.entity_id
_entity_poly.type
_entity_poly.pdbx_seq_one_letter_code
_entity_poly.pdbx_strand_id
1 'polypeptide(L)'
;MIGENPAPPVLVYIPDQRGLHLAGEVLRSRGFDVRSASTIPELQLVLELLLCKVIVTITSKIREVRFFSNLPVVNIQAFVLPNIDAASSEQPVLFDRTAFLERVRTLADPR
;
A
#
# COMPACT_ATOMS: atom_id res chain seq x y z
N MET A 1 0.02 -31.21 -7.32
CA MET A 1 -0.55 -29.88 -7.61
C MET A 1 -0.74 -29.18 -6.28
N ILE A 2 0.25 -28.39 -5.85
CA ILE A 2 0.16 -27.65 -4.59
C ILE A 2 -0.66 -26.41 -4.93
N GLY A 3 -1.88 -26.32 -4.41
CA GLY A 3 -2.71 -25.13 -4.58
C GLY A 3 -1.97 -23.96 -3.97
N GLU A 4 -1.44 -23.08 -4.81
CA GLU A 4 -0.96 -21.77 -4.40
C GLU A 4 -2.15 -21.06 -3.75
N ASN A 5 -2.15 -20.97 -2.42
CA ASN A 5 -3.12 -20.14 -1.73
C ASN A 5 -2.86 -18.71 -2.22
N PRO A 6 -3.80 -18.08 -2.96
CA PRO A 6 -3.54 -16.76 -3.52
C PRO A 6 -3.23 -15.82 -2.37
N ALA A 7 -2.13 -15.08 -2.48
CA ALA A 7 -1.75 -14.12 -1.46
C ALA A 7 -2.94 -13.18 -1.19
N PRO A 8 -3.24 -12.87 0.09
CA PRO A 8 -4.42 -12.10 0.43
C PRO A 8 -4.44 -10.76 -0.32
N PRO A 9 -5.60 -10.37 -0.88
CA PRO A 9 -5.68 -9.21 -1.74
C PRO A 9 -5.40 -7.91 -0.97
N VAL A 10 -4.50 -7.11 -1.54
CA VAL A 10 -4.07 -5.79 -1.07
C VAL A 10 -4.73 -4.73 -1.92
N LEU A 11 -5.36 -3.74 -1.29
CA LEU A 11 -5.86 -2.57 -1.98
C LEU A 11 -4.85 -1.43 -1.88
N VAL A 12 -4.45 -0.85 -3.01
CA VAL A 12 -3.70 0.40 -3.06
C VAL A 12 -4.65 1.54 -3.40
N TYR A 13 -4.76 2.50 -2.49
CA TYR A 13 -5.54 3.72 -2.68
C TYR A 13 -4.64 4.96 -2.67
N ILE A 14 -4.35 5.48 -3.86
CA ILE A 14 -3.50 6.67 -4.05
C ILE A 14 -4.08 7.48 -5.24
N PRO A 15 -4.47 8.75 -5.05
CA PRO A 15 -5.01 9.57 -6.14
C PRO A 15 -4.00 9.89 -7.25
N ASP A 16 -2.72 10.00 -6.87
CA ASP A 16 -1.63 10.17 -7.82
C ASP A 16 -1.40 8.88 -8.61
N GLN A 17 -1.60 8.94 -9.94
CA GLN A 17 -1.52 7.79 -10.83
C GLN A 17 -0.13 7.14 -10.83
N ARG A 18 0.94 7.95 -10.74
CA ARG A 18 2.31 7.45 -10.73
C ARG A 18 2.59 6.67 -9.44
N GLY A 19 2.23 7.24 -8.29
CA GLY A 19 2.35 6.59 -6.99
C GLY A 19 1.52 5.31 -6.89
N LEU A 20 0.29 5.33 -7.40
CA LEU A 20 -0.58 4.16 -7.49
C LEU A 20 0.06 3.03 -8.30
N HIS A 21 0.58 3.36 -9.49
CA HIS A 21 1.24 2.39 -10.37
C HIS A 21 2.50 1.81 -9.71
N LEU A 22 3.40 2.66 -9.20
CA LEU A 22 4.66 2.22 -8.59
C LEU A 22 4.43 1.35 -7.35
N ALA A 23 3.52 1.75 -6.46
CA ALA A 23 3.17 0.95 -5.29
C ALA A 23 2.57 -0.41 -5.70
N GLY A 24 1.72 -0.41 -6.72
CA GLY A 24 1.14 -1.64 -7.28
C GLY A 24 2.20 -2.59 -7.83
N GLU A 25 3.13 -2.10 -8.65
CA GLU A 25 4.21 -2.91 -9.22
C GLU A 25 5.16 -3.47 -8.16
N VAL A 26 5.50 -2.66 -7.14
CA VAL A 26 6.35 -3.09 -6.03
C VAL A 26 5.74 -4.28 -5.27
N LEU A 27 4.41 -4.28 -5.09
CA LEU A 27 3.66 -5.34 -4.43
C LEU A 27 3.46 -6.55 -5.34
N ARG A 28 3.04 -6.36 -6.60
CA ARG A 28 2.84 -7.47 -7.55
C ARG A 28 4.13 -8.25 -7.81
N SER A 29 5.26 -7.56 -7.95
CA SER A 29 6.59 -8.20 -8.09
C SER A 29 7.02 -9.04 -6.86
N ARG A 30 6.23 -9.02 -5.78
CA ARG A 30 6.44 -9.82 -4.56
C ARG A 30 5.31 -10.82 -4.31
N GLY A 31 4.42 -11.02 -5.29
CA GLY A 31 3.38 -12.04 -5.28
C GLY A 31 2.10 -11.65 -4.56
N PHE A 32 1.88 -10.36 -4.24
CA PHE A 32 0.59 -9.90 -3.72
C PHE A 32 -0.46 -9.82 -4.83
N ASP A 33 -1.71 -10.22 -4.57
CA ASP A 33 -2.84 -9.84 -5.42
C ASP A 33 -3.18 -8.37 -5.14
N VAL A 34 -2.98 -7.49 -6.13
CA VAL A 34 -3.11 -6.03 -5.93
C VAL A 34 -4.28 -5.47 -6.71
N ARG A 35 -5.18 -4.85 -5.96
CA ARG A 35 -6.28 -4.03 -6.46
C ARG A 35 -5.93 -2.55 -6.26
N SER A 36 -6.40 -1.70 -7.15
CA SER A 36 -6.03 -0.29 -7.17
C SER A 36 -7.27 0.59 -7.28
N ALA A 37 -7.28 1.68 -6.52
CA ALA A 37 -8.26 2.74 -6.62
C ALA A 37 -7.52 4.10 -6.59
N SER A 38 -7.94 5.00 -7.45
CA SER A 38 -7.45 6.38 -7.54
C SER A 38 -8.50 7.41 -7.12
N THR A 39 -9.77 7.02 -7.15
CA THR A 39 -10.90 7.88 -6.77
C THR A 39 -11.69 7.28 -5.60
N ILE A 40 -12.49 8.11 -4.93
CA ILE A 40 -13.36 7.64 -3.83
C ILE A 40 -14.41 6.63 -4.33
N PRO A 41 -15.10 6.85 -5.48
CA PRO A 41 -16.03 5.85 -6.00
C PRO A 41 -15.36 4.50 -6.29
N GLU A 42 -14.13 4.50 -6.82
CA GLU A 42 -13.35 3.27 -7.02
C GLU A 42 -13.00 2.59 -5.70
N LEU A 43 -12.60 3.37 -4.69
CA LEU A 43 -12.31 2.86 -3.35
C LEU A 43 -13.53 2.16 -2.75
N GLN A 44 -14.70 2.80 -2.80
CA GLN A 44 -15.95 2.23 -2.29
C GLN A 44 -16.31 0.94 -3.04
N LEU A 45 -16.30 0.99 -4.37
CA LEU A 45 -16.63 -0.17 -5.21
C LEU A 45 -15.71 -1.36 -4.90
N VAL A 46 -14.41 -1.13 -4.74
CA VAL A 46 -13.46 -2.20 -4.40
C VAL A 46 -13.69 -2.72 -2.98
N LEU A 47 -13.98 -1.86 -2.01
CA LEU A 47 -14.29 -2.28 -0.64
C LEU A 47 -15.58 -3.10 -0.54
N GLU A 48 -16.57 -2.82 -1.38
CA GLU A 48 -17.83 -3.58 -1.44
C GLU A 48 -17.67 -4.94 -2.13
N LEU A 49 -16.86 -5.00 -3.19
CA LEU A 49 -16.74 -6.19 -4.04
C LEU A 49 -15.67 -7.18 -3.57
N LEU A 50 -14.71 -6.77 -2.74
CA LEU A 50 -13.50 -7.56 -2.47
C LEU A 50 -13.21 -7.74 -0.98
N LEU A 51 -12.80 -8.96 -0.62
CA LEU A 51 -12.29 -9.30 0.70
C LEU A 51 -10.82 -8.90 0.86
N CYS A 52 -10.51 -7.61 0.65
CA CYS A 52 -9.18 -7.06 0.91
C CYS A 52 -8.81 -7.20 2.39
N LYS A 53 -7.54 -7.47 2.69
CA LYS A 53 -7.04 -7.60 4.08
C LYS A 53 -6.29 -6.39 4.58
N VAL A 54 -5.75 -5.57 3.68
CA VAL A 54 -4.97 -4.38 4.02
C VAL A 54 -5.10 -3.34 2.91
N ILE A 55 -5.08 -2.06 3.31
CA ILE A 55 -5.12 -0.92 2.41
C ILE A 55 -3.79 -0.17 2.50
N VAL A 56 -3.11 0.00 1.38
CA VAL A 56 -1.92 0.85 1.24
C VAL A 56 -2.37 2.22 0.75
N THR A 57 -1.94 3.29 1.43
CA THR A 57 -2.28 4.66 1.06
C THR A 57 -1.20 5.65 1.48
N ILE A 58 -1.45 6.95 1.31
CA ILE A 58 -0.59 8.07 1.72
C ILE A 58 -1.20 8.80 2.93
N THR A 59 -0.38 9.54 3.67
CA THR A 59 -0.76 10.23 4.93
C THR A 59 -2.01 11.09 4.77
N SER A 60 -2.09 11.88 3.69
CA SER A 60 -3.22 12.78 3.42
C SER A 60 -4.55 12.06 3.20
N LYS A 61 -4.51 10.74 2.94
CA LYS A 61 -5.67 9.92 2.60
C LYS A 61 -6.06 8.91 3.66
N ILE A 62 -5.30 8.81 4.76
CA ILE A 62 -5.61 7.89 5.87
C ILE A 62 -6.98 8.19 6.47
N ARG A 63 -7.30 9.45 6.75
CA ARG A 63 -8.60 9.82 7.34
C ARG A 63 -9.77 9.38 6.44
N GLU A 64 -9.60 9.57 5.13
CA GLU A 64 -10.60 9.21 4.13
C GLU A 64 -10.79 7.69 4.04
N VAL A 65 -9.69 6.92 4.00
CA VAL A 65 -9.75 5.45 4.03
C VAL A 65 -10.43 4.95 5.31
N ARG A 66 -10.10 5.54 6.47
CA ARG A 66 -10.69 5.18 7.76
C ARG A 66 -12.17 5.51 7.88
N PHE A 67 -12.67 6.47 7.10
CA PHE A 67 -14.09 6.76 7.03
C PHE A 67 -14.86 5.63 6.33
N PHE A 68 -14.27 5.01 5.30
CA PHE A 68 -14.92 3.93 4.52
C PHE A 68 -14.61 2.52 5.01
N SER A 69 -13.53 2.31 5.77
CA SER A 69 -13.07 0.98 6.15
C SER A 69 -12.34 0.93 7.50
N ASN A 70 -12.61 -0.13 8.25
CA ASN A 70 -11.88 -0.47 9.47
C ASN A 70 -10.67 -1.39 9.22
N LEU A 71 -10.37 -1.73 7.96
CA LEU A 71 -9.24 -2.59 7.61
C LEU A 71 -7.89 -1.98 8.06
N PRO A 72 -6.86 -2.80 8.27
CA PRO A 72 -5.49 -2.33 8.45
C PRO A 72 -5.06 -1.37 7.34
N VAL A 73 -4.43 -0.25 7.72
CA VAL A 73 -3.92 0.76 6.80
C VAL A 73 -2.41 0.85 6.91
N VAL A 74 -1.73 0.80 5.76
CA VAL A 74 -0.29 1.01 5.62
C VAL A 74 -0.06 2.35 4.93
N ASN A 75 0.61 3.26 5.62
CA ASN A 75 1.05 4.52 5.04
C ASN A 75 2.39 4.33 4.33
N ILE A 76 2.43 4.42 3.01
CA ILE A 76 3.66 4.25 2.24
C ILE A 76 4.73 5.28 2.62
N GLN A 77 4.32 6.49 3.03
CA GLN A 77 5.25 7.55 3.43
C GLN A 77 5.96 7.25 4.75
N ALA A 78 5.48 6.29 5.55
CA ALA A 78 6.17 5.87 6.78
C ALA A 78 7.47 5.10 6.51
N PHE A 79 7.69 4.65 5.27
CA PHE A 79 8.90 3.91 4.84
C PHE A 79 9.86 4.78 4.04
N VAL A 80 9.60 6.08 4.00
CA VAL A 80 10.43 7.07 3.34
C VAL A 80 11.36 7.64 4.41
N LEU A 81 12.62 7.24 4.39
CA LEU A 81 13.60 7.63 5.41
C LEU A 81 14.06 9.08 5.16
N PRO A 82 14.04 9.96 6.19
CA PRO A 82 14.69 11.25 6.08
C PRO A 82 16.20 11.03 5.95
N ASN A 83 16.83 11.66 4.96
CA ASN A 83 18.29 11.68 4.88
C ASN A 83 18.81 12.58 6.01
N ILE A 84 19.55 12.01 6.96
CA ILE A 84 19.97 12.71 8.18
C ILE A 84 21.20 13.61 7.92
N ASP A 85 21.83 13.52 6.75
CA ASP A 85 22.90 14.43 6.32
C ASP A 85 22.34 15.72 5.70
N ALA A 86 21.82 16.60 6.56
CA ALA A 86 21.28 17.91 6.22
C ALA A 86 22.38 18.96 5.89
N ALA A 87 23.27 18.66 4.93
CA ALA A 87 24.28 19.61 4.44
C ALA A 87 24.31 19.78 2.91
N SER A 88 23.48 19.08 2.13
CA SER A 88 23.37 19.31 0.68
C SER A 88 21.96 19.01 0.17
N SER A 89 21.32 20.06 -0.34
CA SER A 89 19.90 20.13 -0.74
C SER A 89 19.48 19.28 -1.95
N GLU A 90 20.22 18.24 -2.34
CA GLU A 90 19.98 17.50 -3.59
C GLU A 90 20.26 15.99 -3.50
N GLN A 91 19.87 15.33 -2.40
CA GLN A 91 20.04 13.88 -2.29
C GLN A 91 18.74 13.08 -2.17
N PRO A 92 18.67 11.89 -2.80
CA PRO A 92 17.44 11.12 -2.97
C PRO A 92 16.92 10.59 -1.63
N VAL A 93 15.62 10.75 -1.42
CA VAL A 93 14.92 10.16 -0.28
C VAL A 93 14.90 8.63 -0.45
N LEU A 94 15.39 7.88 0.56
CA LEU A 94 15.50 6.43 0.46
C LEU A 94 14.20 5.77 0.91
N PHE A 95 13.62 4.95 0.03
CA PHE A 95 12.44 4.14 0.35
C PHE A 95 12.86 2.77 0.86
N ASP A 96 12.53 2.45 2.11
CA ASP A 96 12.74 1.12 2.68
C ASP A 96 11.67 0.14 2.15
N ARG A 97 11.95 -0.39 0.96
CA ARG A 97 11.09 -1.37 0.29
C ARG A 97 10.89 -2.63 1.13
N THR A 98 11.92 -3.08 1.85
CA THR A 98 11.86 -4.33 2.61
C THR A 98 10.91 -4.18 3.79
N ALA A 99 11.08 -3.13 4.59
CA ALA A 99 10.19 -2.85 5.72
C ALA A 99 8.74 -2.63 5.27
N PHE A 100 8.53 -1.96 4.12
CA PHE A 100 7.20 -1.78 3.55
C PHE A 100 6.52 -3.11 3.23
N LEU A 101 7.21 -4.01 2.51
CA LEU A 101 6.66 -5.30 2.09
C LEU A 101 6.37 -6.20 3.30
N GLU A 102 7.27 -6.25 4.28
CA GLU A 102 7.07 -7.01 5.52
C GLU A 102 5.88 -6.50 6.32
N ARG A 103 5.68 -5.17 6.36
CA ARG A 103 4.51 -4.58 7.03
C ARG A 103 3.21 -4.99 6.34
N VAL A 104 3.16 -4.93 5.01
CA VAL A 104 1.98 -5.34 4.24
C VAL A 104 1.70 -6.82 4.45
N ARG A 105 2.74 -7.67 4.41
CA ARG A 105 2.60 -9.12 4.61
C ARG A 105 2.03 -9.47 5.99
N THR A 106 2.62 -8.91 7.04
CA THR A 106 2.20 -9.13 8.43
C THR A 106 0.73 -8.74 8.65
N LEU A 107 0.24 -7.70 7.98
CA LEU A 107 -1.14 -7.24 8.10
C LEU A 107 -2.12 -8.00 7.21
N ALA A 108 -1.67 -8.50 6.06
CA ALA A 108 -2.52 -9.20 5.10
C ALA A 108 -2.76 -10.67 5.51
N ASP A 109 -1.78 -11.30 6.16
CA ASP A 109 -1.85 -12.67 6.70
C ASP A 109 -1.29 -12.70 8.13
N PRO A 110 -2.06 -12.28 9.14
CA PRO A 110 -1.66 -12.40 10.54
C PRO A 110 -1.72 -13.88 10.93
N ARG A 111 -0.62 -14.60 10.68
CA ARG A 111 -0.43 -15.97 11.17
C ARG A 111 -0.31 -16.02 12.68
#